data_AF-A0A956AZX1-F1
#
_entry.id   AF-A0A956AZX1-F1
#
_cell.length_a   1.000
_cell.length_b   1.000
_cell.length_c   1.000
_cell.angle_alpha   90.00
_cell.angle_beta   90.00
_cell.angle_gamma   90.00
#
_symmetry.space_group_name_H-M   'P 1'
#
loop_
_entity.id
_entity.type
_entity.pdbx_description
1 polymer ?
#
loop_
_entity_poly.entity_id
_entity_poly.type
_entity_poly.pdbx_seq_one_letter_code
_entity_poly.pdbx_strand_id
1 'polypeptide(L)'
;QKFLDDAARSVCRARVALDQDSPADDRVLLRFVPATADEQATPAQVDANLQHLLRRFHQRRVRREDPELVGWRFQFEATRFGGATGPEAWEAVCVALMTHPDFYTY
;
A
#
# COMPACT_ATOMS: atom_id res chain seq x y z
N GLN A 1 -4.14 -5.89 18.03
CA GLN A 1 -3.28 -6.90 18.69
C GLN A 1 -1.87 -6.32 18.66
N LYS A 2 -1.37 -5.75 19.77
CA LYS A 2 -0.20 -4.86 19.73
C LYS A 2 1.05 -5.46 19.06
N PHE A 3 1.37 -6.72 19.32
CA PHE A 3 2.53 -7.39 18.73
C PHE A 3 2.46 -7.52 17.21
N LEU A 4 1.30 -7.86 16.66
CA LEU A 4 1.12 -7.98 15.21
C LEU A 4 1.18 -6.62 14.53
N ASP A 5 0.61 -5.60 15.17
CA ASP A 5 0.65 -4.22 14.68
C ASP A 5 2.09 -3.70 14.62
N ASP A 6 2.92 -4.00 15.64
CA ASP A 6 4.33 -3.60 15.69
C ASP A 6 5.17 -4.35 14.64
N ALA A 7 4.93 -5.65 14.46
CA ALA A 7 5.60 -6.45 13.44
C ALA A 7 5.26 -5.99 12.02
N ALA A 8 3.98 -5.71 11.73
CA ALA A 8 3.53 -5.19 10.45
C ALA A 8 4.21 -3.84 10.14
N ARG A 9 4.24 -2.91 11.11
CA ARG A 9 4.93 -1.62 10.96
C ARG A 9 6.42 -1.81 10.64
N SER A 10 7.11 -2.68 11.38
CA SER A 10 8.53 -2.94 11.16
C SER A 10 8.81 -3.47 9.75
N VAL A 11 8.05 -4.47 9.30
CA VAL A 11 8.23 -5.09 7.97
C VAL A 11 7.83 -4.14 6.85
N CYS A 12 6.70 -3.43 6.97
CA CYS A 12 6.24 -2.49 5.95
C CYS A 12 7.22 -1.33 5.77
N ARG A 13 7.76 -0.78 6.86
CA ARG A 13 8.80 0.27 6.78
C ARG A 13 10.05 -0.22 6.08
N ALA A 14 10.57 -1.38 6.48
CA ALA A 14 11.76 -1.97 5.86
C ALA A 14 11.53 -2.24 4.37
N ARG A 15 10.33 -2.69 4.00
CA ARG A 15 9.96 -2.94 2.62
C ARG A 15 9.86 -1.65 1.79
N VAL A 16 9.25 -0.60 2.32
CA VAL A 16 9.19 0.70 1.63
C VAL A 16 10.62 1.20 1.35
N ALA A 17 11.50 1.17 2.35
CA ALA A 17 12.90 1.58 2.15
C ALA A 17 13.59 0.77 1.04
N LEU A 18 13.42 -0.56 1.04
CA LEU A 18 13.97 -1.42 -0.01
C LEU A 18 13.44 -1.06 -1.41
N ASP A 19 12.13 -0.81 -1.52
CA ASP A 19 11.51 -0.43 -2.79
C ASP A 19 12.06 0.91 -3.32
N GLN A 20 12.40 1.85 -2.43
CA GLN A 20 12.97 3.15 -2.81
C GLN A 20 14.33 3.00 -3.48
N ASP A 21 15.13 2.02 -3.03
CA ASP A 21 16.45 1.71 -3.58
C ASP A 21 16.39 0.72 -4.76
N SER A 22 15.22 0.17 -5.07
CA SER A 22 15.04 -0.86 -6.10
C SER A 22 14.58 -0.27 -7.45
N PRO A 23 14.95 -0.89 -8.58
CA PRO A 23 14.31 -0.63 -9.87
C PRO A 23 12.80 -0.89 -9.79
N ALA A 24 12.00 -0.15 -10.58
CA ALA A 24 10.54 -0.25 -10.54
C ALA A 24 10.02 -1.68 -10.70
N ASP A 25 10.70 -2.50 -11.51
CA ASP A 25 10.30 -3.88 -11.78
C ASP A 25 10.56 -4.87 -10.63
N ASP A 26 11.31 -4.47 -9.59
CA ASP A 26 11.60 -5.30 -8.42
C ASP A 26 10.82 -4.86 -7.17
N ARG A 27 10.14 -3.71 -7.25
CA ARG A 27 9.35 -3.13 -6.15
C ARG A 27 8.09 -3.94 -5.86
N VAL A 28 7.66 -3.90 -4.60
CA VAL A 28 6.43 -4.55 -4.13
C VAL A 28 5.37 -3.53 -3.70
N LEU A 29 5.67 -2.68 -2.72
CA LEU A 29 4.76 -1.64 -2.21
C LEU A 29 4.67 -0.44 -3.14
N LEU A 30 5.73 -0.12 -3.86
CA LEU A 30 5.85 1.05 -4.73
C LEU A 30 5.96 0.66 -6.22
N ARG A 31 5.32 -0.44 -6.63
CA ARG A 31 5.48 -1.01 -7.98
C ARG A 31 5.02 -0.07 -9.10
N PHE A 32 3.84 0.52 -8.93
CA PHE A 32 3.21 1.32 -9.99
C PHE A 32 3.17 2.82 -9.67
N VAL A 33 3.88 3.24 -8.64
CA VAL A 33 3.85 4.59 -8.07
C VAL A 33 5.26 5.13 -7.89
N PRO A 34 5.44 6.45 -7.79
CA PRO A 34 6.75 7.03 -7.50
C PRO A 34 7.29 6.53 -6.16
N ALA A 35 8.61 6.34 -6.12
CA ALA A 35 9.32 5.92 -4.92
C ALA A 35 9.81 7.09 -4.05
N THR A 36 9.83 8.29 -4.61
CA THR A 36 10.35 9.50 -3.97
C THR A 36 9.20 10.28 -3.32
N ALA A 37 9.53 11.09 -2.31
CA ALA A 37 8.55 11.92 -1.61
C ALA A 37 8.05 13.10 -2.45
N ASP A 38 8.88 13.59 -3.36
CA ASP A 38 8.64 14.80 -4.16
C ASP A 38 7.71 14.55 -5.36
N GLU A 39 7.58 13.29 -5.77
CA GLU A 39 6.74 12.90 -6.90
C GLU A 39 5.36 12.42 -6.45
N GLN A 40 4.34 12.77 -7.23
CA GLN A 40 2.95 12.44 -6.93
C GLN A 40 2.44 11.37 -7.87
N ALA A 41 1.86 10.31 -7.30
CA ALA A 41 1.15 9.30 -8.09
C ALA A 41 -0.12 9.90 -8.70
N THR A 42 -0.35 9.60 -9.98
CA THR A 42 -1.65 9.85 -10.61
C THR A 42 -2.72 8.92 -10.03
N PRO A 43 -4.03 9.25 -10.12
CA PRO A 43 -5.10 8.36 -9.67
C PRO A 43 -5.04 6.96 -10.31
N ALA A 44 -4.67 6.87 -11.58
CA ALA A 44 -4.52 5.59 -12.28
C ALA A 44 -3.36 4.74 -11.72
N GLN A 45 -2.27 5.38 -11.29
CA GLN A 45 -1.15 4.70 -10.64
C GLN A 45 -1.52 4.20 -9.24
N VAL A 46 -2.25 5.01 -8.46
CA VAL A 46 -2.78 4.59 -7.16
C VAL A 46 -3.67 3.36 -7.33
N ASP A 47 -4.58 3.37 -8.29
CA ASP A 47 -5.44 2.23 -8.61
C ASP A 47 -4.66 0.97 -8.97
N ALA A 48 -3.72 1.08 -9.92
CA ALA A 48 -2.91 -0.04 -10.36
C ALA A 48 -2.09 -0.64 -9.21
N ASN A 49 -1.56 0.22 -8.32
CA ASN A 49 -0.80 -0.20 -7.17
C ASN A 49 -1.69 -0.88 -6.11
N LEU A 50 -2.87 -0.35 -5.83
CA LEU A 50 -3.83 -1.00 -4.93
C LEU A 50 -4.28 -2.36 -5.45
N GLN A 51 -4.58 -2.48 -6.75
CA GLN A 51 -4.91 -3.75 -7.39
C GLN A 51 -3.77 -4.77 -7.26
N HIS A 52 -2.52 -4.31 -7.43
CA HIS A 52 -1.34 -5.14 -7.23
C HIS A 52 -1.24 -5.67 -5.79
N LEU A 53 -1.39 -4.78 -4.81
CA LEU A 53 -1.25 -5.13 -3.40
C LEU A 53 -2.40 -6.02 -2.90
N LEU A 54 -3.64 -5.74 -3.30
CA LEU A 54 -4.78 -6.60 -2.95
C LEU A 54 -4.63 -8.01 -3.52
N ARG A 55 -4.11 -8.13 -4.75
CA ARG A 55 -3.78 -9.43 -5.33
C ARG A 55 -2.64 -10.12 -4.57
N ARG A 56 -1.65 -9.37 -4.10
CA ARG A 56 -0.48 -9.94 -3.42
C ARG A 56 -0.77 -10.38 -1.98
N PHE A 57 -1.47 -9.55 -1.21
CA PHE A 57 -1.72 -9.78 0.22
C PHE A 57 -2.97 -10.63 0.47
N HIS A 58 -4.03 -10.45 -0.33
CA HIS A 58 -5.32 -11.13 -0.11
C HIS A 58 -5.75 -12.01 -1.29
N GLN A 59 -4.90 -12.20 -2.31
CA GLN A 59 -5.23 -12.96 -3.54
C GLN A 59 -6.49 -12.46 -4.28
N ARG A 60 -6.92 -11.22 -4.02
CA ARG A 60 -8.13 -10.64 -4.63
C ARG A 60 -7.82 -10.00 -5.98
N ARG A 61 -8.62 -10.33 -6.99
CA ARG A 61 -8.59 -9.67 -8.31
C ARG A 61 -9.71 -8.64 -8.37
N VAL A 62 -9.39 -7.39 -8.07
CA VAL A 62 -10.34 -6.27 -8.11
C VAL A 62 -10.23 -5.52 -9.44
N ARG A 63 -11.37 -5.13 -10.01
CA ARG A 63 -11.42 -4.26 -11.20
C ARG A 63 -11.33 -2.79 -10.78
N ARG A 64 -11.03 -1.89 -11.71
CA ARG A 64 -10.85 -0.47 -11.38
C ARG A 64 -12.12 0.18 -10.82
N GLU A 65 -13.28 -0.26 -11.29
CA GLU A 65 -14.60 0.24 -10.86
C GLU A 65 -15.12 -0.49 -9.62
N ASP A 66 -14.36 -1.44 -9.06
CA ASP A 66 -14.80 -2.22 -7.92
C ASP A 66 -15.00 -1.33 -6.68
N PRO A 67 -16.18 -1.39 -6.03
CA PRO A 67 -16.44 -0.66 -4.79
C PRO A 67 -15.41 -0.91 -3.70
N GLU A 68 -14.78 -2.09 -3.67
CA GLU A 68 -13.74 -2.42 -2.70
C GLU A 68 -12.54 -1.47 -2.79
N LEU A 69 -12.14 -1.05 -4.00
CA LEU A 69 -11.01 -0.13 -4.16
C LEU A 69 -11.29 1.24 -3.55
N VAL A 70 -12.56 1.64 -3.40
CA VAL A 70 -12.94 2.95 -2.84
C VAL A 70 -12.45 3.07 -1.41
N GLY A 71 -12.61 2.03 -0.58
CA GLY A 71 -12.14 2.04 0.81
C GLY A 71 -10.62 2.17 0.90
N TRP A 72 -9.89 1.45 0.06
CA TRP A 72 -8.42 1.49 0.03
C TRP A 72 -7.87 2.81 -0.52
N ARG A 73 -8.52 3.40 -1.52
CA ARG A 73 -8.20 4.76 -2.00
C ARG A 73 -8.39 5.77 -0.89
N PHE A 74 -9.54 5.73 -0.20
CA PHE A 74 -9.83 6.62 0.90
C PHE A 74 -8.77 6.51 2.01
N GLN A 75 -8.35 5.30 2.38
CA GLN A 75 -7.29 5.09 3.37
C GLN A 75 -5.96 5.75 2.95
N PHE A 76 -5.54 5.55 1.69
CA PHE A 76 -4.33 6.17 1.15
C PHE A 76 -4.43 7.70 1.17
N GLU A 77 -5.53 8.25 0.66
CA GLU A 77 -5.78 9.68 0.59
C GLU A 77 -5.85 10.31 1.98
N ALA A 78 -6.58 9.71 2.92
CA ALA A 78 -6.67 10.19 4.30
C ALA A 78 -5.28 10.28 4.97
N THR A 79 -4.40 9.31 4.69
CA THR A 79 -3.02 9.33 5.20
C THR A 79 -2.22 10.47 4.58
N ARG A 80 -2.38 10.72 3.27
CA ARG A 80 -1.75 11.85 2.57
C ARG A 80 -2.26 13.21 3.06
N PHE A 81 -3.57 13.35 3.32
CA PHE A 81 -4.16 14.56 3.90
C PHE A 81 -3.61 14.85 5.31
N GLY A 82 -3.20 13.82 6.04
CA GLY A 82 -2.50 13.94 7.33
C GLY A 82 -1.04 14.40 7.23
N GLY A 83 -0.52 14.68 6.03
CA GLY A 83 0.83 15.18 5.80
C GLY A 83 1.90 14.11 5.53
N ALA A 84 1.53 12.83 5.50
CA ALA A 84 2.45 11.75 5.16
C ALA A 84 2.93 11.90 3.71
N THR A 85 4.19 11.58 3.43
CA THR A 85 4.76 11.44 2.08
C THR A 85 4.09 10.29 1.31
N GLY A 86 4.35 10.20 -0.01
CA GLY A 86 3.85 9.07 -0.82
C GLY A 86 4.29 7.71 -0.24
N PRO A 87 5.59 7.48 -0.01
CA PRO A 87 6.10 6.25 0.60
C PRO A 87 5.51 5.94 1.99
N GLU A 88 5.36 6.94 2.86
CA GLU A 88 4.74 6.75 4.20
C GLU A 88 3.26 6.37 4.11
N ALA A 89 2.52 6.94 3.15
CA ALA A 89 1.14 6.55 2.92
C ALA A 89 1.04 5.09 2.43
N TRP A 90 1.97 4.63 1.61
CA TRP A 90 2.05 3.22 1.19
C TRP A 90 2.52 2.28 2.31
N GLU A 91 3.38 2.73 3.23
CA GLU A 91 3.67 2.01 4.48
C GLU A 91 2.39 1.78 5.28
N ALA A 92 1.57 2.83 5.45
CA ALA A 92 0.30 2.73 6.18
C ALA A 92 -0.70 1.78 5.51
N VAL A 93 -0.80 1.81 4.17
CA VAL A 93 -1.62 0.85 3.41
C VAL A 93 -1.12 -0.58 3.60
N CYS A 94 0.21 -0.81 3.56
CA CYS A 94 0.80 -2.12 3.82
C CYS A 94 0.43 -2.64 5.22
N VAL A 95 0.54 -1.79 6.24
CA VAL A 95 0.15 -2.16 7.61
C VAL A 95 -1.32 -2.52 7.66
N ALA A 96 -2.19 -1.71 7.05
CA ALA A 96 -3.62 -1.97 7.00
C ALA A 96 -3.97 -3.29 6.29
N LEU A 97 -3.28 -3.64 5.20
CA LEU A 97 -3.46 -4.92 4.50
C LEU A 97 -3.05 -6.11 5.38
N MET A 98 -1.92 -6.00 6.08
CA MET A 98 -1.42 -7.08 6.96
C MET A 98 -2.28 -7.30 8.21
N THR A 99 -2.96 -6.25 8.70
CA THR A 99 -3.78 -6.31 9.90
C THR A 99 -5.28 -6.39 9.61
N HIS A 100 -5.68 -6.35 8.33
CA HIS A 100 -7.08 -6.44 7.94
C HIS A 100 -7.69 -7.78 8.40
N PRO A 101 -8.92 -7.81 8.91
CA PRO A 101 -9.60 -9.06 9.30
C PRO A 101 -9.65 -10.10 8.17
N ASP A 102 -9.81 -9.64 6.92
CA ASP A 102 -9.78 -10.51 5.73
C ASP A 102 -8.43 -11.22 5.49
N PHE A 103 -7.37 -10.82 6.19
CA PHE A 103 -6.09 -11.53 6.15
C PHE A 103 -6.11 -12.84 6.95
N TYR A 104 -6.99 -12.97 7.95
CA TYR A 104 -7.05 -14.12 8.86
C TYR A 104 -8.17 -15.11 8.53
N THR A 105 -9.04 -14.78 7.58
CA THR A 105 -10.18 -15.62 7.18
C THR A 105 -9.87 -16.63 6.08
N TYR A 106 -8.59 -16.77 5.70
CA TYR A 106 -8.11 -17.78 4.75
C TYR A 106 -7.00 -18.65 5.32
#